data_AF-A0A7S2DLW5-F1
#
_entry.id   AF-A0A7S2DLW5-F1
#
_cell.length_a   1.000
_cell.length_b   1.000
_cell.length_c   1.000
_cell.angle_alpha   90.00
_cell.angle_beta   90.00
_cell.angle_gamma   90.00
#
_symmetry.space_group_name_H-M   'P 1'
#
loop_
_entity.id
_entity.type
_entity.pdbx_description
1 polymer ?
#
loop_
_entity_poly.entity_id
_entity_poly.type
_entity_poly.pdbx_seq_one_letter_code
_entity_poly.pdbx_strand_id
1 'polypeptide(L)'
;VAQLPIFGAFPDSSRPVVPRAETAQALLDKCLAGSRGGSLEQHAAEALELLSALSGDPAPDSQVPVTWPPEGTQASRRMATGLSAWLTRVNAQVVARHLEAQPTMPSAVKILSLSAAEDGEVVDAALRRACHHLTANSVIRALRELGAVGSRSGGGKRPSFDRLAALVASSGGSSVRGKEKRQWLRQQLMEWHRAGAHKLMGSPLWKVYSLLAGNVDDVVEDALDWRTAFGMFVWYGCPDMNEDRPHEHGLLRAVHQFEGAVKQRAAACAFRPAPPHAIGGCQPHPTGGRPPARGLAACLEATDLHFNIVRSAVGLADWRDLSNFDYDTYTARPLDVACSWHVSLLVLALCGGDAGGSAFQWQTQQYSFLLESLGHWEWALRVSLFIQDARARSAAVRGLLQRHAGLLAAAGGRCKVWDAVPSAWFRCAQARHCEASRDWLPAVA
;
A
#
# COMPACT_ATOMS: atom_id res chain seq x y z
N VAL A 1 8.36 -19.65 -1.05
CA VAL A 1 7.51 -19.27 -2.20
C VAL A 1 6.11 -19.81 -1.95
N ALA A 2 5.24 -18.99 -1.35
CA ALA A 2 3.91 -19.41 -0.93
C ALA A 2 2.97 -19.57 -2.14
N GLN A 3 2.19 -20.65 -2.13
CA GLN A 3 1.27 -21.03 -3.21
C GLN A 3 0.01 -20.15 -3.13
N LEU A 4 -0.09 -19.13 -3.97
CA LEU A 4 -1.36 -18.43 -4.18
C LEU A 4 -2.30 -19.32 -5.03
N PRO A 5 -3.55 -19.58 -4.60
CA PRO A 5 -4.48 -20.47 -5.30
C PRO A 5 -5.15 -19.71 -6.46
N ILE A 6 -4.39 -19.38 -7.50
CA ILE A 6 -4.85 -18.50 -8.60
C ILE A 6 -5.56 -19.26 -9.73
N PHE A 7 -5.49 -20.59 -9.76
CA PHE A 7 -5.78 -21.33 -10.99
C PHE A 7 -6.99 -22.27 -10.84
N GLY A 8 -8.15 -21.79 -11.34
CA GLY A 8 -9.27 -22.64 -11.76
C GLY A 8 -9.06 -23.20 -13.18
N ALA A 9 -9.90 -24.14 -13.60
CA ALA A 9 -9.79 -24.82 -14.90
C ALA A 9 -9.85 -23.84 -16.09
N PHE A 10 -8.89 -23.95 -17.02
CA PHE A 10 -8.81 -23.14 -18.24
C PHE A 10 -9.35 -23.92 -19.46
N PRO A 11 -10.25 -23.35 -20.27
CA PRO A 11 -10.65 -23.93 -21.55
C PRO A 11 -9.99 -23.21 -22.75
N ASP A 12 -9.89 -23.95 -23.87
CA ASP A 12 -9.53 -23.61 -25.26
C ASP A 12 -9.02 -22.21 -25.65
N SER A 13 -8.12 -22.23 -26.65
CA SER A 13 -7.28 -21.16 -27.23
C SER A 13 -7.94 -19.84 -27.67
N SER A 14 -9.22 -19.62 -27.38
CA SER A 14 -10.00 -18.42 -27.74
C SER A 14 -10.48 -17.59 -26.55
N ARG A 15 -10.23 -18.01 -25.29
CA ARG A 15 -10.61 -17.25 -24.09
C ARG A 15 -9.48 -16.38 -23.56
N PRO A 16 -9.80 -15.21 -22.94
CA PRO A 16 -8.79 -14.34 -22.35
C PRO A 16 -7.99 -15.09 -21.28
N VAL A 17 -6.66 -14.99 -21.35
CA VAL A 17 -5.72 -15.63 -20.41
C VAL A 17 -5.84 -15.01 -19.01
N VAL A 18 -6.28 -13.76 -18.94
CA VAL A 18 -6.55 -13.04 -17.69
C VAL A 18 -7.94 -13.42 -17.15
N PRO A 19 -8.08 -13.79 -15.86
CA PRO A 19 -9.37 -14.05 -15.24
C PRO A 19 -10.32 -12.86 -15.37
N ARG A 20 -11.62 -13.10 -15.56
CA ARG A 20 -12.64 -12.04 -15.57
C ARG A 20 -12.84 -11.44 -14.18
N ALA A 21 -13.31 -10.20 -14.11
CA ALA A 21 -13.51 -9.42 -12.87
C ALA A 21 -14.24 -10.17 -11.73
N GLU A 22 -15.33 -10.89 -12.02
CA GLU A 22 -16.07 -11.67 -11.01
C GLU A 22 -15.22 -12.81 -10.41
N THR A 23 -14.41 -13.46 -11.25
CA THR A 23 -13.43 -14.46 -10.80
C THR A 23 -12.27 -13.78 -10.08
N ALA A 24 -11.87 -12.58 -10.50
CA ALA A 24 -10.79 -11.81 -9.92
C ALA A 24 -11.07 -11.41 -8.47
N GLN A 25 -12.30 -10.98 -8.14
CA GLN A 25 -12.67 -10.67 -6.75
C GLN A 25 -12.62 -11.91 -5.87
N ALA A 26 -13.19 -13.04 -6.32
CA ALA A 26 -13.11 -14.29 -5.59
C ALA A 26 -11.65 -14.80 -5.43
N LEU A 27 -10.78 -14.51 -6.40
CA LEU A 27 -9.35 -14.77 -6.30
C LEU A 27 -8.66 -13.87 -5.28
N LEU A 28 -8.99 -12.57 -5.26
CA LEU A 28 -8.48 -11.61 -4.29
C LEU A 28 -8.87 -12.03 -2.87
N ASP A 29 -10.12 -12.42 -2.64
CA ASP A 29 -10.61 -12.89 -1.34
C ASP A 29 -9.87 -14.15 -0.87
N LYS A 30 -9.60 -15.09 -1.80
CA LYS A 30 -8.77 -16.28 -1.51
C LYS A 30 -7.33 -15.91 -1.18
N CYS A 31 -6.74 -14.96 -1.89
CA CYS A 31 -5.38 -14.48 -1.61
C CYS A 31 -5.31 -13.82 -0.23
N LEU A 32 -6.32 -13.02 0.13
CA LEU A 32 -6.45 -12.40 1.44
C LEU A 32 -6.60 -13.44 2.56
N ALA A 33 -7.44 -14.46 2.36
CA ALA A 33 -7.57 -15.56 3.31
C ALA A 33 -6.23 -16.30 3.55
N GLY A 34 -5.47 -16.53 2.49
CA GLY A 34 -4.13 -17.14 2.57
C GLY A 34 -3.05 -16.24 3.18
N SER A 35 -3.15 -14.93 3.00
CA SER A 35 -2.20 -13.95 3.55
C SER A 35 -2.23 -13.88 5.07
N ARG A 36 -3.42 -14.06 5.68
CA ARG A 36 -3.60 -14.12 7.15
C ARG A 36 -2.85 -15.28 7.81
N GLY A 37 -2.44 -16.28 7.02
CA GLY A 37 -1.59 -17.40 7.47
C GLY A 37 -0.09 -17.11 7.52
N GLY A 38 0.35 -15.85 7.30
CA GLY A 38 1.77 -15.46 7.41
C GLY A 38 2.65 -15.88 6.22
N SER A 39 2.04 -16.28 5.12
CA SER A 39 2.74 -16.83 3.95
C SER A 39 3.29 -15.78 2.99
N LEU A 40 2.79 -14.55 3.08
CA LEU A 40 3.14 -13.41 2.22
C LEU A 40 3.87 -12.33 3.05
N GLU A 41 4.81 -11.63 2.43
CA GLU A 41 5.46 -10.47 3.05
C GLU A 41 4.42 -9.40 3.41
N GLN A 42 4.61 -8.72 4.56
CA GLN A 42 3.66 -7.75 5.09
C GLN A 42 3.29 -6.67 4.05
N HIS A 43 4.26 -6.13 3.32
CA HIS A 43 4.02 -5.08 2.34
C HIS A 43 3.15 -5.55 1.15
N ALA A 44 3.36 -6.79 0.68
CA ALA A 44 2.55 -7.39 -0.38
C ALA A 44 1.13 -7.73 0.12
N ALA A 45 0.99 -8.22 1.36
CA ALA A 45 -0.32 -8.46 1.96
C ALA A 45 -1.13 -7.15 2.09
N GLU A 46 -0.48 -6.08 2.56
CA GLU A 46 -1.10 -4.74 2.64
C GLU A 46 -1.54 -4.21 1.26
N ALA A 47 -0.80 -4.52 0.19
CA ALA A 47 -1.17 -4.15 -1.17
C ALA A 47 -2.44 -4.87 -1.66
N LEU A 48 -2.56 -6.17 -1.37
CA LEU A 48 -3.78 -6.94 -1.67
C LEU A 48 -4.98 -6.41 -0.88
N GLU A 49 -4.77 -6.10 0.40
CA GLU A 49 -5.81 -5.49 1.24
C GLU A 49 -6.23 -4.12 0.71
N LEU A 50 -5.28 -3.34 0.19
CA LEU A 50 -5.56 -2.05 -0.42
C LEU A 50 -6.37 -2.18 -1.70
N LEU A 51 -5.99 -3.10 -2.60
CA LEU A 51 -6.77 -3.39 -3.81
C LEU A 51 -8.21 -3.77 -3.46
N SER A 52 -8.39 -4.67 -2.49
CA SER A 52 -9.73 -5.06 -2.01
C SER A 52 -10.52 -3.88 -1.45
N ALA A 53 -9.87 -3.02 -0.65
CA ALA A 53 -10.50 -1.83 -0.09
C ALA A 53 -10.93 -0.80 -1.16
N LEU A 54 -10.22 -0.73 -2.29
CA LEU A 54 -10.49 0.21 -3.38
C LEU A 54 -11.47 -0.34 -4.41
N SER A 55 -11.51 -1.67 -4.62
CA SER A 55 -12.50 -2.33 -5.47
C SER A 55 -13.90 -2.27 -4.85
N GLY A 56 -14.01 -2.27 -3.52
CA GLY A 56 -15.28 -2.17 -2.80
C GLY A 56 -16.09 -3.48 -2.80
N ASP A 57 -16.95 -3.66 -1.81
CA ASP A 57 -17.79 -4.86 -1.73
C ASP A 57 -18.86 -4.85 -2.82
N PRO A 58 -19.10 -5.99 -3.51
CA PRO A 58 -20.27 -6.15 -4.36
C PRO A 58 -21.51 -5.94 -3.50
N ALA A 59 -22.39 -5.01 -3.90
CA ALA A 59 -23.66 -4.87 -3.20
C ALA A 59 -24.42 -6.20 -3.31
N PRO A 60 -25.03 -6.71 -2.21
CA PRO A 60 -25.62 -8.05 -2.18
C PRO A 60 -26.70 -8.30 -3.24
N ASP A 61 -27.28 -7.23 -3.82
CA ASP A 61 -28.36 -7.30 -4.81
C ASP A 61 -27.98 -6.77 -6.21
N SER A 62 -26.72 -6.40 -6.46
CA SER A 62 -26.30 -5.87 -7.78
C SER A 62 -25.52 -6.90 -8.58
N GLN A 63 -26.11 -7.40 -9.66
CA GLN A 63 -25.44 -8.17 -10.72
C GLN A 63 -24.50 -7.31 -11.60
N VAL A 64 -24.28 -6.04 -11.23
CA VAL A 64 -23.40 -5.15 -11.98
C VAL A 64 -21.95 -5.48 -11.58
N PRO A 65 -21.09 -5.88 -12.54
CA PRO A 65 -19.70 -6.16 -12.24
C PRO A 65 -19.04 -4.93 -11.63
N VAL A 66 -18.29 -5.13 -10.54
CA VAL A 66 -17.48 -4.09 -9.92
C VAL A 66 -16.45 -3.63 -10.95
N THR A 67 -16.60 -2.42 -11.47
CA THR A 67 -15.63 -1.80 -12.37
C THR A 67 -14.60 -1.05 -11.54
N TRP A 68 -13.31 -1.32 -11.76
CA TRP A 68 -12.21 -0.52 -11.24
C TRP A 68 -11.54 0.21 -12.42
N PRO A 69 -11.31 1.54 -12.34
CA PRO A 69 -11.69 2.43 -11.24
C PRO A 69 -13.21 2.62 -11.15
N PRO A 70 -13.78 2.70 -9.93
CA PRO A 70 -15.22 2.81 -9.73
C PRO A 70 -15.74 4.15 -10.23
N GLU A 71 -16.70 4.09 -11.15
CA GLU A 71 -17.31 5.28 -11.74
C GLU A 71 -18.46 5.81 -10.87
N GLY A 72 -18.55 7.14 -10.75
CA GLY A 72 -19.63 7.83 -10.08
C GLY A 72 -19.43 8.11 -8.58
N THR A 73 -20.29 8.99 -8.06
CA THR A 73 -20.14 9.60 -6.73
C THR A 73 -20.26 8.59 -5.58
N GLN A 74 -21.15 7.60 -5.70
CA GLN A 74 -21.34 6.60 -4.64
C GLN A 74 -20.15 5.65 -4.55
N ALA A 75 -19.62 5.22 -5.69
CA ALA A 75 -18.52 4.29 -5.78
C ALA A 75 -17.21 4.97 -5.31
N SER A 76 -17.02 6.25 -5.64
CA SER A 76 -15.95 7.09 -5.09
C SER A 76 -16.02 7.25 -3.56
N ARG A 77 -17.21 7.37 -2.97
CA ARG A 77 -17.38 7.41 -1.51
C ARG A 77 -17.02 6.07 -0.85
N ARG A 78 -17.38 4.95 -1.47
CA ARG A 78 -17.03 3.61 -0.96
C ARG A 78 -15.51 3.41 -0.98
N MET A 79 -14.87 3.76 -2.09
CA MET A 79 -13.41 3.75 -2.21
C MET A 79 -12.74 4.61 -1.14
N ALA A 80 -13.18 5.85 -0.95
CA ALA A 80 -12.63 6.73 0.09
C ALA A 80 -12.82 6.15 1.50
N THR A 81 -13.94 5.48 1.75
CA THR A 81 -14.23 4.81 3.03
C THR A 81 -13.32 3.58 3.23
N GLY A 82 -13.16 2.74 2.21
CA GLY A 82 -12.29 1.58 2.22
C GLY A 82 -10.82 1.97 2.43
N LEU A 83 -10.32 2.93 1.66
CA LEU A 83 -8.98 3.49 1.82
C LEU A 83 -8.77 4.09 3.21
N SER A 84 -9.75 4.85 3.72
CA SER A 84 -9.70 5.40 5.07
C SER A 84 -9.60 4.31 6.14
N ALA A 85 -10.34 3.20 5.98
CA ALA A 85 -10.29 2.07 6.91
C ALA A 85 -8.93 1.34 6.84
N TRP A 86 -8.40 1.13 5.63
CA TRP A 86 -7.06 0.57 5.40
C TRP A 86 -5.97 1.45 6.05
N LEU A 87 -5.96 2.76 5.76
CA LEU A 87 -5.02 3.72 6.35
C LEU A 87 -5.11 3.74 7.87
N THR A 88 -6.32 3.74 8.44
CA THR A 88 -6.54 3.71 9.89
C THR A 88 -5.85 2.49 10.52
N ARG A 89 -6.00 1.31 9.90
CA ARG A 89 -5.37 0.07 10.38
C ARG A 89 -3.85 0.12 10.28
N VAL A 90 -3.31 0.44 9.10
CA VAL A 90 -1.86 0.45 8.84
C VAL A 90 -1.18 1.52 9.70
N ASN A 91 -1.71 2.74 9.73
CA ASN A 91 -1.16 3.83 10.53
C ASN A 91 -1.24 3.53 12.04
N ALA A 92 -2.30 2.84 12.50
CA ALA A 92 -2.38 2.45 13.92
C ALA A 92 -1.26 1.49 14.33
N GLN A 93 -0.80 0.61 13.43
CA GLN A 93 0.34 -0.26 13.69
C GLN A 93 1.65 0.53 13.72
N VAL A 94 1.86 1.43 12.76
CA VAL A 94 3.04 2.30 12.69
C VAL A 94 3.15 3.17 13.95
N VAL A 95 2.04 3.82 14.34
CA VAL A 95 1.98 4.65 15.54
C VAL A 95 2.19 3.81 16.80
N ALA A 96 1.59 2.62 16.91
CA ALA A 96 1.80 1.75 18.07
C ALA A 96 3.29 1.38 18.22
N ARG A 97 3.93 0.92 17.15
CA ARG A 97 5.37 0.58 17.15
C ARG A 97 6.23 1.79 17.52
N HIS A 98 5.91 2.97 16.99
CA HIS A 98 6.64 4.20 17.31
C HIS A 98 6.52 4.57 18.80
N LEU A 99 5.30 4.49 19.35
CA LEU A 99 5.04 4.81 20.75
C LEU A 99 5.62 3.76 21.71
N GLU A 100 5.70 2.50 21.31
CA GLU A 100 6.38 1.43 22.05
C GLU A 100 7.91 1.58 22.02
N ALA A 101 8.47 2.05 20.91
CA ALA A 101 9.90 2.29 20.76
C ALA A 101 10.39 3.54 21.50
N GLN A 102 9.50 4.49 21.80
CA GLN A 102 9.85 5.61 22.67
C GLN A 102 10.07 5.10 24.10
N PRO A 103 11.18 5.48 24.75
CA PRO A 103 11.41 5.09 26.13
C PRO A 103 10.24 5.57 26.97
N THR A 104 9.48 4.62 27.54
CA THR A 104 8.55 4.95 28.61
C THR A 104 9.38 5.62 29.70
N MET A 105 9.21 6.92 29.90
CA MET A 105 9.80 7.62 31.04
C MET A 105 9.58 6.74 32.28
N PRO A 106 10.64 6.37 33.01
CA PRO A 106 10.52 5.42 34.10
C PRO A 106 9.47 5.93 35.08
N SER A 107 8.40 5.16 35.23
CA SER A 107 7.52 5.28 36.37
C SER A 107 8.40 5.04 37.60
N ALA A 108 8.59 6.10 38.40
CA ALA A 108 9.38 6.14 39.63
C ALA A 108 10.91 6.20 39.46
N VAL A 109 11.42 7.41 39.30
CA VAL A 109 12.58 7.84 40.09
C VAL A 109 12.08 8.94 41.02
N LYS A 110 11.91 8.59 42.31
CA LYS A 110 11.79 9.56 43.40
C LYS A 110 13.12 10.31 43.50
N ILE A 111 13.33 11.33 42.69
CA ILE A 111 14.33 12.36 42.98
C ILE A 111 13.57 13.66 43.19
N LEU A 112 13.88 14.28 44.32
CA LEU A 112 13.23 15.46 44.84
C LEU A 112 13.33 16.65 43.86
N SER A 113 12.22 17.40 43.80
CA SER A 113 12.11 18.81 43.42
C SER A 113 12.44 19.23 41.99
N LEU A 114 11.40 19.34 41.14
CA LEU A 114 11.21 20.33 40.04
C LEU A 114 9.74 20.30 39.51
N SER A 115 8.74 20.49 40.38
CA SER A 115 7.35 20.09 40.11
C SER A 115 6.61 20.82 38.97
N ALA A 116 6.99 22.04 38.59
CA ALA A 116 6.30 22.78 37.53
C ALA A 116 6.82 22.46 36.11
N ALA A 117 8.12 22.16 35.98
CA ALA A 117 8.74 21.83 34.70
C ALA A 117 8.44 20.37 34.30
N GLU A 118 8.45 19.46 35.28
CA GLU A 118 8.09 18.05 35.07
C GLU A 118 6.63 17.87 34.65
N ASP A 119 5.71 18.66 35.24
CA ASP A 119 4.29 18.65 34.85
C ASP A 119 4.08 19.14 33.40
N GLY A 120 4.89 20.10 32.93
CA GLY A 120 4.84 20.61 31.56
C GLY A 120 5.31 19.58 30.53
N GLU A 121 6.42 18.87 30.78
CA GLU A 121 6.91 17.83 29.87
C GLU A 121 5.96 16.63 29.75
N VAL A 122 5.32 16.23 30.86
CA VAL A 122 4.33 15.15 30.87
C VAL A 122 3.11 15.53 30.03
N VAL A 123 2.65 16.78 30.12
CA VAL A 123 1.55 17.32 29.31
C VAL A 123 1.94 17.33 27.83
N ASP A 124 3.12 17.84 27.49
CA ASP A 124 3.60 17.90 26.11
C ASP A 124 3.82 16.52 25.49
N ALA A 125 4.27 15.54 26.28
CA ALA A 125 4.38 14.15 25.83
C ALA A 125 3.00 13.55 25.55
N ALA A 126 2.00 13.79 26.41
CA ALA A 126 0.63 13.32 26.17
C ALA A 126 -0.02 13.98 24.95
N LEU A 127 0.21 15.27 24.74
CA LEU A 127 -0.26 15.98 23.53
C LEU A 127 0.40 15.44 22.26
N ARG A 128 1.71 15.14 22.29
CA ARG A 128 2.41 14.48 21.17
C ARG A 128 1.84 13.10 20.88
N ARG A 129 1.61 12.26 21.91
CA ARG A 129 0.97 10.95 21.76
C ARG A 129 -0.45 11.07 21.21
N ALA A 130 -1.23 12.02 21.69
CA ALA A 130 -2.56 12.31 21.17
C ALA A 130 -2.51 12.71 19.70
N CYS A 131 -1.57 13.58 19.32
CA CYS A 131 -1.34 13.97 17.93
C CYS A 131 -1.03 12.75 17.04
N HIS A 132 -0.09 11.89 17.43
CA HIS A 132 0.20 10.65 16.69
C HIS A 132 -1.00 9.69 16.61
N HIS A 133 -1.83 9.59 17.65
CA HIS A 133 -3.08 8.82 17.55
C HIS A 133 -4.07 9.43 16.54
N LEU A 134 -4.12 10.76 16.41
CA LEU A 134 -4.93 11.44 15.40
C LEU A 134 -4.40 11.20 13.97
N THR A 135 -3.08 11.05 13.77
CA THR A 135 -2.47 10.68 12.47
C THR A 135 -2.74 9.22 12.07
N ALA A 136 -3.31 8.43 12.97
CA ALA A 136 -3.86 7.10 12.71
C ALA A 136 -5.39 7.07 12.76
N ASN A 137 -6.06 8.23 12.77
CA ASN A 137 -7.51 8.36 12.90
C ASN A 137 -8.09 7.67 14.17
N SER A 138 -7.28 7.54 15.22
CA SER A 138 -7.66 6.86 16.46
C SER A 138 -8.14 7.87 17.51
N VAL A 139 -9.29 8.51 17.24
CA VAL A 139 -9.88 9.56 18.10
C VAL A 139 -10.03 9.07 19.55
N ILE A 140 -10.49 7.83 19.75
CA ILE A 140 -10.68 7.24 21.09
C ILE A 140 -9.34 7.14 21.85
N ARG A 141 -8.25 6.72 21.18
CA ARG A 141 -6.93 6.63 21.82
C ARG A 141 -6.37 8.02 22.13
N ALA A 142 -6.55 8.98 21.22
CA ALA A 142 -6.17 10.37 21.47
C ALA A 142 -6.91 10.96 22.69
N LEU A 143 -8.23 10.71 22.81
CA LEU A 143 -9.02 11.14 23.97
C LEU A 143 -8.56 10.48 25.28
N ARG A 144 -8.13 9.22 25.24
CA ARG A 144 -7.56 8.55 26.42
C ARG A 144 -6.24 9.17 26.86
N GLU A 145 -5.36 9.54 25.93
CA GLU A 145 -4.12 10.26 26.26
C GLU A 145 -4.42 11.62 26.90
N LEU A 146 -5.39 12.37 26.36
CA LEU A 146 -5.83 13.64 26.93
C LEU A 146 -6.48 13.48 28.32
N GLY A 147 -7.27 12.42 28.52
CA GLY A 147 -7.90 12.10 29.81
C GLY A 147 -6.93 11.56 30.85
N ALA A 148 -5.88 10.84 30.44
CA ALA A 148 -4.86 10.30 31.35
C ALA A 148 -4.07 11.39 32.05
N VAL A 149 -3.88 12.55 31.41
CA VAL A 149 -3.30 13.75 32.04
C VAL A 149 -4.19 14.26 33.18
N GLY A 150 -5.51 14.14 33.03
CA GLY A 150 -6.50 14.52 34.05
C GLY A 150 -6.56 13.56 35.24
N SER A 151 -6.44 12.25 35.02
CA SER A 151 -6.59 11.23 36.08
C SER A 151 -5.32 10.91 36.86
N ARG A 152 -4.11 11.12 36.31
CA ARG A 152 -2.83 10.75 36.96
C ARG A 152 -2.38 11.70 38.09
N SER A 153 -3.17 12.70 38.42
CA SER A 153 -2.83 13.69 39.44
C SER A 153 -3.90 13.77 40.53
N GLY A 154 -3.68 13.10 41.65
CA GLY A 154 -4.43 13.35 42.87
C GLY A 154 -4.10 14.74 43.44
N GLY A 155 -5.06 15.67 43.42
CA GLY A 155 -5.14 16.73 44.44
C GLY A 155 -4.94 18.20 44.04
N GLY A 156 -4.74 18.58 42.78
CA GLY A 156 -4.54 19.99 42.39
C GLY A 156 -5.33 20.44 41.14
N LYS A 157 -5.68 21.73 41.05
CA LYS A 157 -6.24 22.38 39.85
C LYS A 157 -5.22 22.29 38.71
N ARG A 158 -5.31 21.26 37.89
CA ARG A 158 -4.47 21.05 36.70
C ARG A 158 -5.20 21.47 35.42
N PRO A 159 -4.46 21.73 34.32
CA PRO A 159 -5.07 22.06 33.03
C PRO A 159 -5.94 20.90 32.56
N SER A 160 -7.25 21.06 32.71
CA SER A 160 -8.21 20.17 32.09
C SER A 160 -8.25 20.47 30.60
N PHE A 161 -7.94 19.45 29.79
CA PHE A 161 -8.11 19.49 28.34
C PHE A 161 -9.56 19.18 27.94
N ASP A 162 -10.57 19.29 28.81
CA ASP A 162 -11.97 18.95 28.49
C ASP A 162 -12.48 19.67 27.24
N ARG A 163 -12.10 20.94 27.05
CA ARG A 163 -12.45 21.71 25.85
C ARG A 163 -11.76 21.13 24.60
N LEU A 164 -10.48 20.79 24.71
CA LEU A 164 -9.74 20.17 23.60
C LEU A 164 -10.27 18.77 23.30
N ALA A 165 -10.61 17.98 24.31
CA ALA A 165 -11.23 16.66 24.16
C ALA A 165 -12.60 16.77 23.47
N ALA A 166 -13.42 17.77 23.82
CA ALA A 166 -14.67 18.04 23.12
C ALA A 166 -14.44 18.44 21.65
N LEU A 167 -13.39 19.21 21.35
CA LEU A 167 -13.00 19.54 19.98
C LEU A 167 -12.50 18.31 19.21
N VAL A 168 -11.67 17.47 19.81
CA VAL A 168 -11.21 16.20 19.24
C VAL A 168 -12.38 15.26 18.98
N ALA A 169 -13.34 15.15 19.89
CA ALA A 169 -14.53 14.31 19.71
C ALA A 169 -15.46 14.85 18.61
N SER A 170 -15.49 16.16 18.39
CA SER A 170 -16.42 16.81 17.46
C SER A 170 -15.85 17.09 16.07
N SER A 171 -14.53 17.19 15.94
CA SER A 171 -13.80 17.55 14.72
C SER A 171 -12.75 16.51 14.32
N GLY A 172 -12.48 15.54 15.19
CA GLY A 172 -11.65 14.38 14.90
C GLY A 172 -12.43 13.32 14.14
N GLY A 173 -11.79 12.71 13.15
CA GLY A 173 -12.39 11.66 12.32
C GLY A 173 -13.17 12.18 11.12
N SER A 174 -12.66 11.83 9.93
CA SER A 174 -13.17 12.18 8.60
C SER A 174 -13.23 13.68 8.27
N SER A 175 -12.95 14.02 7.02
CA SER A 175 -13.01 15.39 6.49
C SER A 175 -14.44 15.88 6.21
N VAL A 176 -15.40 14.95 6.18
CA VAL A 176 -16.80 15.25 5.86
C VAL A 176 -17.59 15.62 7.11
N ARG A 177 -17.36 14.92 8.23
CA ARG A 177 -18.05 15.19 9.49
C ARG A 177 -17.32 16.31 10.24
N GLY A 178 -18.06 17.32 10.69
CA GLY A 178 -17.47 18.44 11.42
C GLY A 178 -16.83 19.54 10.55
N LYS A 179 -17.09 19.55 9.24
CA LYS A 179 -16.59 20.59 8.31
C LYS A 179 -16.83 22.02 8.82
N GLU A 180 -18.03 22.33 9.28
CA GLU A 180 -18.38 23.66 9.81
C GLU A 180 -17.56 24.02 11.06
N LYS A 181 -17.43 23.07 12.00
CA LYS A 181 -16.63 23.24 13.23
C LYS A 181 -15.16 23.42 12.91
N ARG A 182 -14.65 22.68 11.93
CA ARG A 182 -13.29 22.78 11.42
C ARG A 182 -13.04 24.14 10.76
N GLN A 183 -13.98 24.63 9.95
CA GLN A 183 -13.92 25.96 9.35
C GLN A 183 -13.88 27.06 10.40
N TRP A 184 -14.74 26.97 11.42
CA TRP A 184 -14.71 27.90 12.56
C TRP A 184 -13.38 27.85 13.29
N LEU A 185 -12.86 26.64 13.58
CA LEU A 185 -11.58 26.49 14.27
C LEU A 185 -10.42 27.05 13.44
N ARG A 186 -10.48 26.92 12.11
CA ARG A 186 -9.49 27.51 11.20
C ARG A 186 -9.51 29.04 11.24
N GLN A 187 -10.69 29.66 11.28
CA GLN A 187 -10.81 31.11 11.47
C GLN A 187 -10.21 31.54 12.81
N GLN A 188 -10.52 30.81 13.88
CA GLN A 188 -9.97 31.06 15.20
C GLN A 188 -8.44 30.95 15.25
N LEU A 189 -7.86 29.95 14.57
CA LEU A 189 -6.40 29.81 14.49
C LEU A 189 -5.75 30.94 13.70
N MET A 190 -6.37 31.43 12.64
CA MET A 190 -5.86 32.58 11.89
C MET A 190 -5.80 33.83 12.79
N GLU A 191 -6.81 34.06 13.62
CA GLU A 191 -6.82 35.15 14.59
C GLU A 191 -5.74 34.96 15.68
N TRP A 192 -5.62 33.76 16.24
CA TRP A 192 -4.60 33.43 17.22
C TRP A 192 -3.18 33.56 16.65
N HIS A 193 -2.98 33.18 15.39
CA HIS A 193 -1.71 33.34 14.73
C HIS A 193 -1.34 34.82 14.57
N ARG A 194 -2.28 35.65 14.09
CA ARG A 194 -2.11 37.12 13.97
C ARG A 194 -1.83 37.79 15.31
N ALA A 195 -2.47 37.34 16.38
CA ALA A 195 -2.25 37.84 17.74
C ALA A 195 -0.95 37.32 18.40
N GLY A 196 -0.19 36.44 17.72
CA GLY A 196 1.05 35.87 18.24
C GLY A 196 0.84 34.77 19.30
N ALA A 197 -0.38 34.27 19.48
CA ALA A 197 -0.70 33.26 20.50
C ALA A 197 -0.01 31.91 20.24
N HIS A 198 0.39 31.61 19.01
CA HIS A 198 1.19 30.43 18.67
C HIS A 198 2.54 30.38 19.40
N LYS A 199 3.08 31.54 19.82
CA LYS A 199 4.33 31.62 20.61
C LYS A 199 4.11 31.35 22.10
N LEU A 200 2.87 31.51 22.56
CA LEU A 200 2.45 31.28 23.94
C LEU A 200 1.92 29.87 24.15
N MET A 201 1.42 29.24 23.09
CA MET A 201 0.99 27.84 23.10
C MET A 201 2.19 26.92 22.89
N GLY A 202 2.26 25.83 23.66
CA GLY A 202 3.24 24.77 23.40
C GLY A 202 3.07 24.20 21.99
N SER A 203 4.20 23.86 21.34
CA SER A 203 4.22 23.30 19.99
C SER A 203 3.26 22.10 19.81
N PRO A 204 3.18 21.13 20.74
CA PRO A 204 2.26 20.00 20.61
C PRO A 204 0.79 20.41 20.61
N LEU A 205 0.43 21.42 21.41
CA LEU A 205 -0.94 21.92 21.50
C LEU A 205 -1.36 22.62 20.20
N TRP A 206 -0.48 23.47 19.66
CA TRP A 206 -0.71 24.14 18.38
C TRP A 206 -0.93 23.13 17.26
N LYS A 207 -0.09 22.09 17.19
CA LYS A 207 -0.21 21.02 16.19
C LYS A 207 -1.54 20.29 16.24
N VAL A 208 -2.05 19.97 17.44
CA VAL A 208 -3.38 19.35 17.58
C VAL A 208 -4.47 20.28 17.05
N TYR A 209 -4.42 21.57 17.39
CA TYR A 209 -5.39 22.53 16.85
C TYR A 209 -5.28 22.70 15.34
N SER A 210 -4.08 22.87 14.78
CA SER A 210 -3.84 22.97 13.34
C SER A 210 -4.38 21.76 12.59
N LEU A 211 -4.14 20.55 13.11
CA LEU A 211 -4.68 19.33 12.51
C LEU A 211 -6.21 19.30 12.54
N LEU A 212 -6.83 19.63 13.68
CA LEU A 212 -8.29 19.65 13.80
C LEU A 212 -8.94 20.72 12.92
N ALA A 213 -8.24 21.83 12.66
CA ALA A 213 -8.65 22.91 11.77
C ALA A 213 -8.45 22.59 10.28
N GLY A 214 -7.73 21.51 9.97
CA GLY A 214 -7.42 21.08 8.61
C GLY A 214 -6.24 21.80 7.97
N ASN A 215 -5.43 22.51 8.76
CA ASN A 215 -4.14 23.07 8.33
C ASN A 215 -3.07 21.98 8.43
N VAL A 216 -3.09 21.05 7.49
CA VAL A 216 -2.21 19.86 7.50
C VAL A 216 -0.75 20.24 7.28
N ASP A 217 -0.48 21.31 6.52
CA ASP A 217 0.89 21.73 6.19
C ASP A 217 1.75 22.06 7.42
N ASP A 218 1.13 22.54 8.51
CA ASP A 218 1.81 22.86 9.77
C ASP A 218 2.23 21.62 10.58
N VAL A 219 1.64 20.46 10.29
CA VAL A 219 1.73 19.25 11.13
C VAL A 219 2.33 18.06 10.38
N VAL A 220 2.27 18.07 9.05
CA VAL A 220 2.71 16.96 8.19
C VAL A 220 4.20 16.62 8.35
N GLU A 221 5.02 17.57 8.81
CA GLU A 221 6.45 17.35 9.03
C GLU A 221 6.75 16.38 10.18
N ASP A 222 5.83 16.23 11.14
CA ASP A 222 5.96 15.25 12.23
C ASP A 222 5.35 13.88 11.87
N ALA A 223 4.93 13.68 10.62
CA ALA A 223 4.45 12.39 10.17
C ALA A 223 5.56 11.33 10.29
N LEU A 224 5.17 10.12 10.69
CA LEU A 224 6.10 9.01 10.89
C LEU A 224 6.56 8.39 9.57
N ASP A 225 5.67 8.44 8.58
CA ASP A 225 5.86 7.91 7.25
C ASP A 225 4.90 8.60 6.26
N TRP A 226 5.03 8.27 4.98
CA TRP A 226 4.17 8.83 3.95
C TRP A 226 2.68 8.49 4.15
N ARG A 227 2.36 7.34 4.76
CA ARG A 227 0.99 6.86 4.98
C ARG A 227 0.28 7.63 6.09
N THR A 228 0.99 7.92 7.18
CA THR A 228 0.53 8.80 8.26
C THR A 228 0.35 10.23 7.78
N ALA A 229 1.29 10.75 6.97
CA ALA A 229 1.14 12.06 6.31
C ALA A 229 -0.08 12.09 5.38
N PHE A 230 -0.19 11.14 4.46
CA PHE A 230 -1.29 11.06 3.51
C PHE A 230 -2.65 10.91 4.20
N GLY A 231 -2.73 10.11 5.27
CA GLY A 231 -3.93 10.00 6.10
C GLY A 231 -4.39 11.34 6.66
N MET A 232 -3.47 12.25 7.01
CA MET A 232 -3.83 13.60 7.45
C MET A 232 -4.58 14.38 6.36
N PHE A 233 -4.13 14.31 5.10
CA PHE A 233 -4.84 14.97 3.99
C PHE A 233 -6.21 14.35 3.72
N VAL A 234 -6.34 13.02 3.85
CA VAL A 234 -7.63 12.31 3.66
C VAL A 234 -8.65 12.67 4.74
N TRP A 235 -8.25 12.72 6.02
CA TRP A 235 -9.17 12.93 7.14
C TRP A 235 -9.29 14.38 7.60
N TYR A 236 -8.21 15.14 7.52
CA TYR A 236 -8.14 16.48 8.07
C TYR A 236 -8.14 17.57 7.00
N GLY A 237 -7.67 17.27 5.79
CA GLY A 237 -7.69 18.18 4.64
C GLY A 237 -9.08 18.79 4.43
N CYS A 238 -9.14 20.12 4.48
CA CYS A 238 -10.36 20.88 4.21
C CYS A 238 -10.17 21.63 2.88
N PRO A 239 -11.17 21.65 1.98
CA PRO A 239 -11.12 22.56 0.84
C PRO A 239 -11.02 24.00 1.30
N ASP A 240 -10.23 24.78 0.57
CA ASP A 240 -10.28 26.23 0.69
C ASP A 240 -11.63 26.75 0.24
N MET A 241 -12.16 27.73 0.97
CA MET A 241 -13.46 28.34 0.73
C MET A 241 -13.56 29.00 -0.65
N ASN A 242 -12.40 29.27 -1.28
CA ASN A 242 -12.26 29.97 -2.55
C ASN A 242 -11.93 29.03 -3.72
N GLU A 243 -11.74 27.73 -3.48
CA GLU A 243 -11.49 26.78 -4.57
C GLU A 243 -12.80 26.28 -5.18
N ASP A 244 -13.24 26.97 -6.22
CA ASP A 244 -14.33 26.58 -7.13
C ASP A 244 -13.91 25.39 -8.01
N ARG A 245 -13.61 24.24 -7.38
CA ARG A 245 -13.49 22.94 -8.09
C ARG A 245 -14.66 22.03 -7.72
N PRO A 246 -15.88 22.32 -8.24
CA PRO A 246 -17.11 21.61 -7.89
C PRO A 246 -17.13 20.14 -8.35
N HIS A 247 -16.21 19.75 -9.25
CA HIS A 247 -16.16 18.40 -9.84
C HIS A 247 -15.12 17.47 -9.22
N GLU A 248 -14.23 17.96 -8.36
CA GLU A 248 -13.14 17.16 -7.80
C GLU A 248 -13.62 16.37 -6.58
N HIS A 249 -13.62 15.04 -6.68
CA HIS A 249 -13.98 14.16 -5.57
C HIS A 249 -12.93 14.25 -4.45
N GLY A 250 -13.37 14.15 -3.19
CA GLY A 250 -12.53 14.49 -2.03
C GLY A 250 -11.21 13.71 -1.92
N LEU A 251 -11.15 12.49 -2.43
CA LEU A 251 -9.93 11.69 -2.45
C LEU A 251 -8.91 12.17 -3.49
N LEU A 252 -9.37 12.49 -4.71
CA LEU A 252 -8.51 13.05 -5.77
C LEU A 252 -7.82 14.35 -5.29
N ARG A 253 -8.59 15.21 -4.61
CA ARG A 253 -8.06 16.41 -3.98
C ARG A 253 -6.99 16.11 -2.94
N ALA A 254 -7.23 15.13 -2.06
CA ALA A 254 -6.26 14.75 -1.03
C ALA A 254 -4.94 14.25 -1.65
N VAL A 255 -5.00 13.50 -2.76
CA VAL A 255 -3.79 13.08 -3.50
C VAL A 255 -3.05 14.28 -4.08
N HIS A 256 -3.75 15.23 -4.71
CA HIS A 256 -3.12 16.44 -5.24
C HIS A 256 -2.48 17.32 -4.14
N GLN A 257 -3.17 17.51 -3.01
CA GLN A 257 -2.63 18.27 -1.88
C GLN A 257 -1.38 17.60 -1.30
N PHE A 258 -1.41 16.29 -1.11
CA PHE A 258 -0.26 15.53 -0.63
C PHE A 258 0.93 15.62 -1.61
N GLU A 259 0.71 15.43 -2.91
CA GLU A 259 1.76 15.56 -3.91
C GLU A 259 2.31 16.98 -4.00
N GLY A 260 1.45 17.99 -3.84
CA GLY A 260 1.85 19.39 -3.70
C GLY A 260 2.78 19.59 -2.52
N ALA A 261 2.40 19.07 -1.34
CA ALA A 261 3.19 19.15 -0.12
C ALA A 261 4.55 18.44 -0.23
N VAL A 262 4.62 17.29 -0.94
CA VAL A 262 5.87 16.58 -1.24
C VAL A 262 6.73 17.39 -2.21
N LYS A 263 6.15 17.92 -3.30
CA LYS A 263 6.87 18.72 -4.31
C LYS A 263 7.47 20.00 -3.72
N GLN A 264 6.73 20.70 -2.86
CA GLN A 264 7.20 21.91 -2.20
C GLN A 264 8.44 21.67 -1.32
N ARG A 265 8.52 20.48 -0.70
CA ARG A 265 9.63 20.09 0.19
C ARG A 265 10.77 19.36 -0.53
N ALA A 266 10.53 18.89 -1.75
CA ALA A 266 11.49 18.22 -2.63
C ALA A 266 12.28 17.11 -1.88
N ALA A 267 13.61 17.06 -2.07
CA ALA A 267 14.47 16.02 -1.52
C ALA A 267 14.54 15.99 0.02
N ALA A 268 14.10 17.04 0.71
CA ALA A 268 14.07 17.10 2.18
C ALA A 268 12.77 16.49 2.77
N CYS A 269 11.84 16.04 1.93
CA CYS A 269 10.56 15.49 2.38
C CYS A 269 10.73 14.12 3.05
N ALA A 270 10.62 14.09 4.38
CA ALA A 270 10.71 12.86 5.18
C ALA A 270 9.56 11.87 4.90
N PHE A 271 8.41 12.37 4.44
CA PHE A 271 7.20 11.59 4.17
C PHE A 271 6.97 11.36 2.67
N ARG A 272 8.02 11.37 1.85
CA ARG A 272 7.90 11.03 0.42
C ARG A 272 7.42 9.57 0.25
N PRO A 273 6.50 9.28 -0.70
CA PRO A 273 6.03 7.92 -0.98
C PRO A 273 7.11 7.13 -1.71
N ALA A 274 8.16 6.75 -0.99
CA ALA A 274 9.28 5.98 -1.48
C ALA A 274 9.11 4.49 -1.14
N PRO A 275 9.52 3.56 -2.02
CA PRO A 275 9.53 2.14 -1.77
C PRO A 275 10.32 1.79 -0.49
N PRO A 276 9.98 0.68 0.20
CA PRO A 276 10.62 0.31 1.46
C PRO A 276 12.16 0.31 1.44
N HIS A 277 12.75 -0.01 0.29
CA HIS A 277 14.20 -0.07 0.12
C HIS A 277 14.88 1.29 -0.03
N ALA A 278 14.16 2.28 -0.54
CA ALA A 278 14.68 3.63 -0.77
C ALA A 278 14.71 4.46 0.52
N ILE A 279 14.01 4.03 1.57
CA ILE A 279 13.93 4.71 2.88
C ILE A 279 15.20 4.46 3.71
N GLY A 280 15.92 3.35 3.49
CA GLY A 280 17.11 2.96 4.28
C GLY A 280 18.48 3.28 3.67
N GLY A 281 18.56 3.67 2.40
CA GLY A 281 19.82 3.84 1.66
C GLY A 281 20.58 5.15 1.92
N CYS A 282 19.94 6.15 2.54
CA CYS A 282 20.55 7.44 2.84
C CYS A 282 21.04 7.51 4.30
N GLN A 283 21.92 6.60 4.70
CA GLN A 283 22.85 6.90 5.79
C GLN A 283 24.02 7.68 5.17
N PRO A 284 24.22 8.98 5.47
CA PRO A 284 25.46 9.64 5.11
C PRO A 284 26.59 8.94 5.88
N HIS A 285 27.32 8.06 5.20
CA HIS A 285 28.54 7.49 5.77
C HIS A 285 29.51 8.66 6.03
N PRO A 286 30.01 8.85 7.27
CA PRO A 286 30.95 9.92 7.60
C PRO A 286 32.37 9.58 7.16
N THR A 287 32.54 8.91 6.03
CA THR A 287 33.84 8.76 5.38
C THR A 287 33.91 9.80 4.28
N GLY A 288 34.84 10.74 4.40
CA GLY A 288 35.07 11.89 3.52
C GLY A 288 35.47 11.55 2.07
N GLY A 289 34.68 10.70 1.42
CA GLY A 289 34.71 10.42 0.00
C GLY A 289 33.80 11.39 -0.72
N ARG A 290 34.37 12.08 -1.71
CA ARG A 290 33.72 12.91 -2.73
C ARG A 290 32.33 12.35 -3.11
N PRO A 291 31.26 13.17 -3.13
CA PRO A 291 29.95 12.70 -3.56
C PRO A 291 30.09 12.05 -4.95
N PRO A 292 29.49 10.86 -5.17
CA PRO A 292 29.53 10.23 -6.49
C PRO A 292 28.98 11.24 -7.50
N ALA A 293 29.70 11.38 -8.61
CA ALA A 293 29.43 12.39 -9.62
C ALA A 293 27.94 12.38 -9.99
N ARG A 294 27.26 13.52 -9.79
CA ARG A 294 25.96 13.82 -10.38
C ARG A 294 26.11 13.79 -11.90
N GLY A 295 25.97 12.62 -12.50
CA GLY A 295 26.10 12.41 -13.93
C GLY A 295 25.63 11.01 -14.27
N LEU A 296 24.51 10.94 -15.01
CA LEU A 296 23.79 9.73 -15.45
C LEU A 296 22.88 9.07 -14.41
N ALA A 297 21.97 9.85 -13.85
CA ALA A 297 20.53 9.61 -13.84
C ALA A 297 19.95 10.48 -12.73
N ALA A 298 19.11 11.45 -13.10
CA ALA A 298 17.93 11.66 -12.28
C ALA A 298 17.16 10.34 -12.37
N CYS A 299 17.54 9.34 -11.58
CA CYS A 299 16.74 8.14 -11.43
C CYS A 299 15.37 8.69 -11.02
N LEU A 300 14.37 8.57 -11.90
CA LEU A 300 12.98 8.78 -11.55
C LEU A 300 12.79 7.97 -10.27
N GLU A 301 12.72 8.64 -9.12
CA GLU A 301 12.61 7.94 -7.84
C GLU A 301 11.33 7.11 -7.94
N ALA A 302 11.49 5.79 -7.94
CA ALA A 302 10.34 4.90 -8.00
C ALA A 302 9.40 5.25 -6.84
N THR A 303 8.11 5.29 -7.13
CA THR A 303 7.08 5.60 -6.15
C THR A 303 6.62 4.30 -5.47
N ASP A 304 6.28 4.36 -4.19
CA ASP A 304 5.77 3.22 -3.43
C ASP A 304 4.53 2.58 -4.10
N LEU A 305 4.51 1.25 -4.16
CA LEU A 305 3.45 0.45 -4.75
C LEU A 305 2.04 0.83 -4.25
N HIS A 306 1.88 0.97 -2.93
CA HIS A 306 0.58 1.31 -2.35
C HIS A 306 0.12 2.68 -2.83
N PHE A 307 1.05 3.64 -2.95
CA PHE A 307 0.71 4.96 -3.46
C PHE A 307 0.39 4.95 -4.96
N ASN A 308 1.09 4.13 -5.77
CA ASN A 308 0.73 3.94 -7.18
C ASN A 308 -0.67 3.33 -7.33
N ILE A 309 -1.04 2.35 -6.49
CA ILE A 309 -2.40 1.80 -6.46
C ILE A 309 -3.44 2.90 -6.16
N VAL A 310 -3.17 3.78 -5.18
CA VAL A 310 -4.05 4.92 -4.87
C VAL A 310 -4.14 5.89 -6.06
N ARG A 311 -3.02 6.25 -6.68
CA ARG A 311 -2.99 7.12 -7.87
C ARG A 311 -3.80 6.54 -9.02
N SER A 312 -3.67 5.25 -9.30
CA SER A 312 -4.44 4.56 -10.34
C SER A 312 -5.93 4.54 -10.01
N ALA A 313 -6.30 4.32 -8.74
CA ALA A 313 -7.70 4.30 -8.31
C ALA A 313 -8.41 5.65 -8.50
N VAL A 314 -7.68 6.77 -8.37
CA VAL A 314 -8.23 8.12 -8.60
C VAL A 314 -8.07 8.62 -10.04
N GLY A 315 -7.50 7.81 -10.94
CA GLY A 315 -7.30 8.16 -12.36
C GLY A 315 -6.08 9.06 -12.64
N LEU A 316 -5.13 9.18 -11.70
CA LEU A 316 -3.89 9.94 -11.87
C LEU A 316 -2.72 9.12 -12.42
N ALA A 317 -2.86 7.80 -12.46
CA ALA A 317 -1.95 6.90 -13.13
C ALA A 317 -2.76 5.96 -14.02
N ASP A 318 -2.22 5.63 -15.20
CA ASP A 318 -2.86 4.65 -16.06
C ASP A 318 -2.63 3.26 -15.46
N TRP A 319 -3.71 2.61 -15.05
CA TRP A 319 -3.66 1.24 -14.52
C TRP A 319 -3.15 0.24 -15.56
N ARG A 320 -3.21 0.57 -16.86
CA ARG A 320 -2.66 -0.24 -17.95
C ARG A 320 -1.14 -0.15 -18.03
N ASP A 321 -0.56 0.93 -17.53
CA ASP A 321 0.87 1.08 -17.44
C ASP A 321 1.39 0.35 -16.20
N LEU A 322 1.69 -0.93 -16.41
CA LEU A 322 2.15 -1.82 -15.36
C LEU A 322 3.58 -1.57 -14.90
N SER A 323 4.29 -0.60 -15.50
CA SER A 323 5.57 -0.11 -14.95
C SER A 323 5.38 0.52 -13.56
N ASN A 324 4.19 1.05 -13.26
CA ASN A 324 3.83 1.57 -11.94
C ASN A 324 3.66 0.49 -10.86
N PHE A 325 3.65 -0.80 -11.24
CA PHE A 325 3.55 -1.93 -10.32
C PHE A 325 4.77 -2.85 -10.44
N ASP A 326 5.91 -2.31 -10.90
CA ASP A 326 7.13 -3.09 -11.09
C ASP A 326 7.85 -3.43 -9.78
N TYR A 327 8.82 -4.34 -9.83
CA TYR A 327 9.51 -4.79 -8.62
C TYR A 327 10.26 -3.68 -7.88
N ASP A 328 10.72 -2.66 -8.61
CA ASP A 328 11.31 -1.44 -8.03
C ASP A 328 10.32 -0.62 -7.17
N THR A 329 9.01 -0.89 -7.24
CA THR A 329 8.01 -0.15 -6.44
C THR A 329 7.75 -0.75 -5.07
N TYR A 330 8.21 -1.98 -4.79
CA TYR A 330 7.82 -2.71 -3.58
C TYR A 330 8.96 -3.41 -2.83
N THR A 331 9.94 -3.97 -3.53
CA THR A 331 10.93 -4.86 -2.90
C THR A 331 12.33 -4.24 -2.84
N ALA A 332 13.06 -4.50 -1.76
CA ALA A 332 14.50 -4.23 -1.70
C ALA A 332 15.33 -5.26 -2.48
N ARG A 333 14.68 -6.35 -2.92
CA ARG A 333 15.32 -7.46 -3.60
C ARG A 333 15.06 -7.30 -5.10
N PRO A 334 16.08 -7.00 -5.91
CA PRO A 334 15.91 -6.80 -7.36
C PRO A 334 15.44 -8.07 -8.11
N LEU A 335 15.35 -9.22 -7.43
CA LEU A 335 14.95 -10.51 -8.00
C LEU A 335 13.56 -10.96 -7.57
N ASP A 336 12.88 -10.24 -6.69
CA ASP A 336 11.50 -10.58 -6.35
C ASP A 336 10.58 -10.01 -7.44
N VAL A 337 10.34 -10.81 -8.48
CA VAL A 337 9.38 -10.48 -9.57
C VAL A 337 8.02 -11.13 -9.28
N ALA A 338 7.94 -11.96 -8.24
CA ALA A 338 6.72 -12.71 -7.95
C ALA A 338 5.59 -11.76 -7.55
N CYS A 339 5.79 -10.86 -6.59
CA CYS A 339 4.69 -10.02 -6.13
C CYS A 339 4.26 -8.99 -7.19
N SER A 340 5.21 -8.38 -7.93
CA SER A 340 4.87 -7.47 -9.05
C SER A 340 4.03 -8.18 -10.10
N TRP A 341 4.40 -9.40 -10.51
CA TRP A 341 3.62 -10.15 -11.50
C TRP A 341 2.20 -10.47 -11.00
N HIS A 342 2.04 -10.91 -9.75
CA HIS A 342 0.72 -11.23 -9.19
C HIS A 342 -0.15 -9.98 -8.99
N VAL A 343 0.42 -8.87 -8.53
CA VAL A 343 -0.32 -7.61 -8.38
C VAL A 343 -0.74 -7.08 -9.75
N SER A 344 0.16 -7.07 -10.73
CA SER A 344 -0.16 -6.72 -12.12
C SER A 344 -1.28 -7.59 -12.68
N LEU A 345 -1.21 -8.91 -12.47
CA LEU A 345 -2.26 -9.83 -12.93
C LEU A 345 -3.61 -9.54 -12.27
N LEU A 346 -3.63 -9.28 -10.96
CA LEU A 346 -4.85 -8.92 -10.24
C LEU A 346 -5.42 -7.59 -10.70
N VAL A 347 -4.57 -6.58 -10.91
CA VAL A 347 -4.95 -5.28 -11.49
C VAL A 347 -5.60 -5.46 -12.85
N LEU A 348 -4.96 -6.22 -13.76
CA LEU A 348 -5.53 -6.53 -15.07
C LEU A 348 -6.86 -7.27 -14.96
N ALA A 349 -6.96 -8.25 -14.06
CA ALA A 349 -8.16 -9.05 -13.87
C ALA A 349 -9.34 -8.24 -13.29
N LEU A 350 -9.05 -7.29 -12.39
CA LEU A 350 -10.04 -6.38 -11.79
C LEU A 350 -10.46 -5.27 -12.78
N CYS A 351 -9.55 -4.77 -13.62
CA CYS A 351 -9.84 -3.72 -14.60
C CYS A 351 -10.40 -4.23 -15.95
N GLY A 352 -10.35 -5.53 -16.20
CA GLY A 352 -10.63 -6.08 -17.53
C GLY A 352 -9.57 -5.72 -18.58
N GLY A 353 -8.30 -5.64 -18.16
CA GLY A 353 -7.17 -5.39 -19.05
C GLY A 353 -6.70 -6.62 -19.83
N ASP A 354 -5.87 -6.38 -20.84
CA ASP A 354 -5.16 -7.45 -21.54
C ASP A 354 -3.76 -7.68 -20.96
N ALA A 355 -3.24 -8.89 -21.17
CA ALA A 355 -1.87 -9.23 -20.82
C ALA A 355 -0.83 -8.65 -21.80
N GLY A 356 -1.21 -7.77 -22.73
CA GLY A 356 -0.35 -7.39 -23.86
C GLY A 356 0.69 -6.32 -23.55
N GLY A 357 0.60 -5.65 -22.40
CA GLY A 357 1.55 -4.63 -21.99
C GLY A 357 3.00 -5.15 -21.92
N SER A 358 3.94 -4.38 -22.47
CA SER A 358 5.37 -4.75 -22.50
C SER A 358 5.93 -4.99 -21.10
N ALA A 359 5.53 -4.18 -20.11
CA ALA A 359 5.92 -4.35 -18.71
C ALA A 359 5.43 -5.69 -18.13
N PHE A 360 4.17 -6.08 -18.38
CA PHE A 360 3.65 -7.37 -17.92
C PHE A 360 4.33 -8.54 -18.61
N GLN A 361 4.59 -8.43 -19.92
CA GLN A 361 5.28 -9.46 -20.69
C GLN A 361 6.71 -9.65 -20.19
N TRP A 362 7.42 -8.57 -19.87
CA TRP A 362 8.72 -8.60 -19.23
C TRP A 362 8.65 -9.32 -17.87
N GLN A 363 7.76 -8.89 -16.98
CA GLN A 363 7.55 -9.51 -15.66
C GLN A 363 7.21 -11.01 -15.79
N THR A 364 6.40 -11.38 -16.80
CA THR A 364 6.02 -12.78 -17.07
C THR A 364 7.22 -13.63 -17.45
N GLN A 365 8.09 -13.13 -18.33
CA GLN A 365 9.30 -13.84 -18.74
C GLN A 365 10.28 -13.98 -17.57
N GLN A 366 10.50 -12.91 -16.80
CA GLN A 366 11.39 -12.92 -15.64
C GLN A 366 10.87 -13.86 -14.53
N TYR A 367 9.58 -13.82 -14.24
CA TYR A 367 8.99 -14.70 -13.22
C TYR A 367 9.00 -16.17 -13.65
N SER A 368 8.74 -16.46 -14.93
CA SER A 368 8.86 -17.81 -15.48
C SER A 368 10.29 -18.35 -15.32
N PHE A 369 11.30 -17.56 -15.68
CA PHE A 369 12.70 -17.93 -15.51
C PHE A 369 13.09 -18.14 -14.05
N LEU A 370 12.61 -17.28 -13.14
CA LEU A 370 12.84 -17.41 -11.70
C LEU A 370 12.27 -18.73 -11.16
N LEU A 371 11.02 -19.06 -11.54
CA LEU A 371 10.37 -20.30 -11.12
C LEU A 371 11.11 -21.54 -11.63
N GLU A 372 11.57 -21.52 -12.89
CA GLU A 372 12.40 -22.60 -13.45
C GLU A 372 13.71 -22.75 -12.67
N SER A 373 14.39 -21.64 -12.40
CA SER A 373 15.67 -21.62 -11.67
C SER A 373 15.54 -22.13 -10.23
N LEU A 374 14.38 -21.93 -9.60
CA LEU A 374 14.05 -22.46 -8.27
C LEU A 374 13.58 -23.93 -8.29
N GLY A 375 13.53 -24.56 -9.47
CA GLY A 375 13.06 -25.95 -9.64
C GLY A 375 11.53 -26.10 -9.68
N HIS A 376 10.79 -25.00 -9.64
CA HIS A 376 9.32 -24.97 -9.74
C HIS A 376 8.85 -24.86 -11.20
N TRP A 377 9.37 -25.72 -12.06
CA TRP A 377 9.14 -25.70 -13.52
C TRP A 377 7.67 -25.86 -13.92
N GLU A 378 6.84 -26.56 -13.13
CA GLU A 378 5.39 -26.67 -13.37
C GLU A 378 4.71 -25.31 -13.29
N TRP A 379 5.13 -24.45 -12.37
CA TRP A 379 4.63 -23.09 -12.22
C TRP A 379 5.22 -22.18 -13.29
N ALA A 380 6.50 -22.36 -13.66
CA ALA A 380 7.11 -21.65 -14.79
C ALA A 380 6.33 -21.90 -16.09
N LEU A 381 5.88 -23.15 -16.31
CA LEU A 381 5.04 -23.51 -17.44
C LEU A 381 3.70 -22.77 -17.40
N ARG A 382 3.03 -22.71 -16.24
CA ARG A 382 1.78 -21.94 -16.07
C ARG A 382 1.96 -20.45 -16.38
N VAL A 383 2.99 -19.84 -15.83
CA VAL A 383 3.30 -18.41 -16.05
C VAL A 383 3.62 -18.16 -17.52
N SER A 384 4.36 -19.07 -18.17
CA SER A 384 4.70 -18.95 -19.60
C SER A 384 3.48 -18.91 -20.52
N LEU A 385 2.33 -19.42 -20.10
CA LEU A 385 1.10 -19.33 -20.88
C LEU A 385 0.57 -17.89 -21.01
N PHE A 386 0.96 -16.99 -20.11
CA PHE A 386 0.62 -15.57 -20.15
C PHE A 386 1.48 -14.76 -21.14
N ILE A 387 2.48 -15.40 -21.78
CA ILE A 387 3.25 -14.75 -22.84
C ILE A 387 2.32 -14.49 -24.03
N GLN A 388 2.21 -13.24 -24.47
CA GLN A 388 1.28 -12.85 -25.54
C GLN A 388 1.77 -13.35 -26.91
N ASP A 389 3.05 -13.16 -27.23
CA ASP A 389 3.63 -13.63 -28.49
C ASP A 389 3.54 -15.15 -28.59
N ALA A 390 2.79 -15.64 -29.58
CA ALA A 390 2.56 -17.05 -29.80
C ALA A 390 3.86 -17.82 -30.09
N ARG A 391 4.84 -17.18 -30.76
CA ARG A 391 6.13 -17.81 -31.07
C ARG A 391 6.97 -17.96 -29.82
N ALA A 392 7.17 -16.88 -29.06
CA ALA A 392 7.87 -16.90 -27.78
C ALA A 392 7.21 -17.86 -26.78
N ARG A 393 5.87 -17.82 -26.65
CA ARG A 393 5.11 -18.73 -25.79
C ARG A 393 5.35 -20.20 -26.16
N SER A 394 5.26 -20.53 -27.45
CA SER A 394 5.50 -21.89 -27.93
C SER A 394 6.93 -22.35 -27.68
N ALA A 395 7.92 -21.48 -27.91
CA ALA A 395 9.32 -21.79 -27.65
C ALA A 395 9.61 -21.99 -26.16
N ALA A 396 9.09 -21.12 -25.29
CA ALA A 396 9.26 -21.22 -23.84
C ALA A 396 8.64 -22.50 -23.28
N VAL A 397 7.38 -22.78 -23.62
CA VAL A 397 6.67 -23.99 -23.14
C VAL A 397 7.35 -25.26 -23.66
N ARG A 398 7.71 -25.33 -24.94
CA ARG A 398 8.41 -26.50 -25.50
C ARG A 398 9.79 -26.71 -24.87
N GLY A 399 10.52 -25.62 -24.63
CA GLY A 399 11.82 -25.66 -23.96
C GLY A 399 11.72 -26.22 -22.55
N LEU A 400 10.75 -25.74 -21.76
CA LEU A 400 10.47 -26.24 -20.41
C LEU A 400 10.10 -27.74 -20.42
N LEU A 401 9.18 -28.14 -21.30
CA LEU A 401 8.79 -29.55 -21.41
C LEU A 401 9.95 -30.48 -21.76
N GLN A 402 10.82 -30.06 -22.69
CA GLN A 402 11.94 -30.88 -23.12
C GLN A 402 12.99 -31.05 -22.02
N ARG A 403 13.30 -29.98 -21.27
CA ARG A 403 14.26 -30.04 -20.16
C ARG A 403 13.75 -30.89 -18.99
N HIS A 404 12.44 -30.89 -18.74
CA HIS A 404 11.83 -31.58 -17.60
C HIS A 404 11.05 -32.86 -17.99
N ALA A 405 11.26 -33.40 -19.20
CA ALA A 405 10.55 -34.55 -19.72
C ALA A 405 10.71 -35.83 -18.87
N GLY A 406 11.88 -36.03 -18.25
CA GLY A 406 12.09 -37.17 -17.35
C GLY A 406 11.24 -37.10 -16.07
N LEU A 407 11.02 -35.90 -15.53
CA LEU A 407 10.13 -35.70 -14.37
C LEU A 407 8.66 -35.88 -14.75
N LEU A 408 8.28 -35.46 -15.96
CA LEU A 408 6.94 -35.68 -16.51
C LEU A 408 6.62 -37.17 -16.66
N ALA A 409 7.58 -37.97 -17.14
CA ALA A 409 7.43 -39.42 -17.28
C ALA A 409 7.25 -40.10 -15.92
N ALA A 410 7.99 -39.66 -14.88
CA ALA A 410 7.89 -40.19 -13.53
C ALA A 410 6.58 -39.81 -12.82
N ALA A 411 6.00 -38.64 -13.13
CA ALA A 411 4.82 -38.10 -12.46
C ALA A 411 3.47 -38.68 -12.97
N GLY A 412 3.48 -39.64 -13.91
CA GLY A 412 2.26 -40.34 -14.33
C GLY A 412 1.22 -39.47 -15.05
N GLY A 413 1.64 -38.35 -15.65
CA GLY A 413 0.88 -37.62 -16.67
C GLY A 413 -0.43 -36.93 -16.26
N ARG A 414 -0.80 -36.87 -14.97
CA ARG A 414 -2.09 -36.28 -14.54
C ARG A 414 -1.94 -35.19 -13.47
N CYS A 415 -1.47 -34.02 -13.90
CA CYS A 415 -1.64 -32.77 -13.18
C CYS A 415 -2.65 -31.92 -13.97
N LYS A 416 -3.63 -31.31 -13.31
CA LYS A 416 -4.69 -30.47 -13.95
C LYS A 416 -4.14 -29.26 -14.75
N VAL A 417 -2.83 -29.04 -14.68
CA VAL A 417 -2.08 -28.00 -15.39
C VAL A 417 -1.92 -28.32 -16.86
N TRP A 418 -1.87 -29.62 -17.19
CA TRP A 418 -1.52 -30.10 -18.51
C TRP A 418 -2.63 -29.87 -19.55
N ASP A 419 -3.86 -29.62 -19.11
CA ASP A 419 -5.04 -29.51 -19.97
C ASP A 419 -4.93 -28.35 -20.98
N ALA A 420 -4.15 -27.30 -20.64
CA ALA A 420 -3.95 -26.14 -21.51
C ALA A 420 -2.84 -26.32 -22.56
N VAL A 421 -2.01 -27.36 -22.43
CA VAL A 421 -0.87 -27.59 -23.32
C VAL A 421 -1.20 -28.76 -24.25
N PRO A 422 -0.99 -28.65 -25.58
CA PRO A 422 -1.33 -29.72 -26.50
C PRO A 422 -0.66 -31.05 -26.13
N SER A 423 -1.44 -32.14 -26.04
CA SER A 423 -0.95 -33.50 -25.72
C SER A 423 0.17 -33.97 -26.65
N ALA A 424 0.18 -33.49 -27.89
CA ALA A 424 1.26 -33.73 -28.85
C ALA A 424 2.61 -33.20 -28.35
N TRP A 425 2.65 -32.06 -27.66
CA TRP A 425 3.91 -31.47 -27.19
C TRP A 425 4.52 -32.27 -26.04
N PHE A 426 3.68 -32.83 -25.15
CA PHE A 426 4.13 -33.77 -24.12
C PHE A 426 4.72 -35.03 -24.74
N ARG A 427 4.00 -35.65 -25.69
CA ARG A 427 4.48 -36.85 -26.38
C ARG A 427 5.80 -36.60 -27.12
N CYS A 428 5.93 -35.46 -27.81
CA CYS A 428 7.19 -35.10 -28.47
C CYS A 428 8.34 -34.88 -27.47
N ALA A 429 8.09 -34.26 -26.31
CA ALA A 429 9.11 -34.08 -25.29
C ALA A 429 9.53 -35.43 -24.67
N GLN A 430 8.57 -36.31 -24.39
CA GLN A 430 8.81 -37.66 -23.90
C GLN A 430 9.59 -38.51 -24.91
N ALA A 431 9.19 -38.50 -26.18
CA ALA A 431 9.89 -39.20 -27.26
C ALA A 431 11.35 -38.75 -27.38
N ARG A 432 11.63 -37.44 -27.32
CA ARG A 432 13.00 -36.91 -27.32
C ARG A 432 13.80 -37.32 -26.10
N HIS A 433 13.15 -37.43 -24.94
CA HIS A 433 13.81 -37.89 -23.73
C HIS A 433 14.16 -39.39 -23.80
N CYS A 434 13.22 -40.22 -24.26
CA CYS A 434 13.42 -41.64 -24.56
C CYS A 434 14.54 -41.87 -25.59
N GLU A 435 14.60 -41.03 -26.62
CA GLU A 435 15.69 -41.03 -27.59
C GLU A 435 17.04 -40.70 -26.94
N ALA A 436 17.08 -39.66 -26.10
CA ALA A 436 18.29 -39.28 -25.38
C ALA A 436 18.75 -40.33 -24.34
N SER A 437 17.81 -40.99 -23.67
CA SER A 437 18.07 -42.07 -22.69
C SER A 437 18.30 -43.43 -23.35
N ARG A 438 18.09 -43.55 -24.66
CA ARG A 438 18.12 -44.80 -25.44
C ARG A 438 17.13 -45.86 -24.94
N ASP A 439 16.06 -45.43 -24.29
CA ASP A 439 14.97 -46.28 -23.81
C ASP A 439 13.75 -46.11 -24.71
N TRP A 440 13.68 -46.92 -25.77
CA TRP A 440 12.72 -46.77 -26.85
C TRP A 440 11.34 -47.40 -26.57
N LEU A 441 11.26 -48.29 -25.58
CA LEU A 441 10.04 -49.04 -25.28
C LEU A 441 8.89 -48.16 -24.80
N PRO A 442 9.11 -47.13 -23.96
CA PRO A 442 8.05 -46.19 -23.55
C PRO A 442 7.65 -45.17 -24.64
N ALA A 443 8.41 -45.02 -25.72
CA ALA A 443 8.14 -44.01 -26.77
C ALA A 443 7.12 -44.46 -27.82
N VAL A 444 6.81 -45.76 -27.87
CA VAL A 444 5.91 -46.40 -28.86
C VAL A 444 4.51 -46.63 -28.28
N ALA A 445 4.35 -46.55 -26.95
CA ALA A 445 3.07 -46.60 -26.24
C ALA A 445 2.43 -45.21 -26.14
#